data_AF-A0A957SPI6-F1
#
_entry.id   AF-A0A957SPI6-F1
#
_cell.length_a   1.000
_cell.length_b   1.000
_cell.length_c   1.000
_cell.angle_alpha   90.00
_cell.angle_beta   90.00
_cell.angle_gamma   90.00
#
_symmetry.space_group_name_H-M   'P 1'
#
loop_
_entity.id
_entity.type
_entity.pdbx_description
1 polymer ?
#
loop_
_entity_poly.entity_id
_entity_poly.type
_entity_poly.pdbx_seq_one_letter_code
_entity_poly.pdbx_strand_id
1 'polypeptide(L)'
;MFWTLALAAFLTAFYTMRQIGMTFLGAPRTEMAEHTPESVPTMTWPLLLIAPFAIFLGWVGIPGWFGIPNWLEGFLEHHIEYNQFHVAHPHFSFVPLSVSLIVALGGLAVGYMIYGQGLREGEVDPVRKLLGPIWVVFHNKYYIDELYQYTIIAFTLLLTNLLYLVDAKWVIDPIVNAVGRFGVWLAHVGAEFDRLIVDGLVNGVAAVTNMFGGWLRNTQDGKVQVYLMVVAVSMMVWLLLRAMPILLTLV
;
A
#
# COMPACT_ATOMS: atom_id res chain seq x y z
N MET A 1 -32.97 -29.33 -0.08
CA MET A 1 -32.63 -27.98 -0.61
C MET A 1 -33.81 -27.02 -0.55
N PHE A 2 -34.96 -27.32 -1.19
CA PHE A 2 -36.14 -26.42 -1.19
C PHE A 2 -36.55 -25.91 0.21
N TRP A 3 -36.76 -26.80 1.17
CA TRP A 3 -37.18 -26.41 2.53
C TRP A 3 -36.16 -25.52 3.26
N THR A 4 -34.87 -25.76 3.08
CA THR A 4 -33.80 -24.93 3.64
C THR A 4 -33.82 -23.52 3.03
N LEU A 5 -34.04 -23.41 1.72
CA LEU A 5 -34.17 -22.13 1.02
C LEU A 5 -35.46 -21.40 1.37
N ALA A 6 -36.56 -22.13 1.56
CA ALA A 6 -37.82 -21.55 2.05
C ALA A 6 -37.65 -20.98 3.45
N LEU A 7 -36.97 -21.69 4.36
CA LEU A 7 -36.61 -21.17 5.68
C LEU A 7 -35.71 -19.94 5.58
N ALA A 8 -34.72 -19.95 4.67
CA ALA A 8 -33.89 -18.78 4.42
C ALA A 8 -34.73 -17.58 3.95
N ALA A 9 -35.68 -17.78 3.02
CA ALA A 9 -36.59 -16.73 2.56
C ALA A 9 -37.46 -16.16 3.70
N PHE A 10 -37.96 -17.01 4.60
CA PHE A 10 -38.65 -16.59 5.82
C PHE A 10 -37.78 -15.66 6.65
N LEU A 11 -36.55 -16.10 6.97
CA LEU A 11 -35.60 -15.33 7.77
C LEU A 11 -35.22 -14.03 7.08
N THR A 12 -35.10 -14.02 5.75
CA THR A 12 -34.82 -12.82 4.96
C THR A 12 -35.91 -11.78 5.08
N ALA A 13 -37.15 -12.20 4.87
CA ALA A 13 -38.30 -11.34 5.04
C ALA A 13 -38.40 -10.83 6.49
N PHE A 14 -38.22 -11.73 7.45
CA PHE A 14 -38.26 -11.39 8.87
C PHE A 14 -37.20 -10.35 9.27
N TYR A 15 -35.93 -10.54 8.92
CA TYR A 15 -34.89 -9.59 9.30
C TYR A 15 -35.06 -8.25 8.58
N THR A 16 -35.53 -8.26 7.32
CA THR A 16 -35.79 -7.03 6.56
C THR A 16 -36.91 -6.22 7.20
N MET A 17 -38.01 -6.88 7.57
CA MET A 17 -39.10 -6.22 8.29
C MET A 17 -38.67 -5.76 9.68
N ARG A 18 -37.84 -6.53 10.39
CA ARG A 18 -37.24 -6.11 11.67
C ARG A 18 -36.44 -4.82 11.51
N GLN A 19 -35.61 -4.71 10.45
CA GLN A 19 -34.88 -3.47 10.16
C GLN A 19 -35.86 -2.31 9.91
N ILE A 20 -36.81 -2.47 9.00
CA ILE A 20 -37.81 -1.42 8.68
C ILE A 20 -38.59 -0.99 9.92
N GLY A 21 -39.05 -1.95 10.72
CA GLY A 21 -39.83 -1.71 11.93
C GLY A 21 -39.03 -0.92 12.98
N MET A 22 -37.77 -1.30 13.21
CA MET A 22 -36.91 -0.64 14.20
C MET A 22 -36.39 0.73 13.75
N THR A 23 -36.27 0.99 12.44
CA THR A 23 -35.71 2.26 11.92
C THR A 23 -36.75 3.28 11.49
N PHE A 24 -37.88 2.84 10.91
CA PHE A 24 -38.86 3.75 10.29
C PHE A 24 -40.24 3.74 10.92
N LEU A 25 -40.73 2.61 11.44
CA LEU A 25 -42.11 2.51 11.93
C LEU A 25 -42.26 2.76 13.44
N GLY A 26 -41.18 2.62 14.20
CA GLY A 26 -41.15 2.84 15.64
C GLY A 26 -40.99 4.31 16.05
N ALA A 27 -41.12 4.56 17.35
CA ALA A 27 -40.84 5.87 17.93
C ALA A 27 -39.33 6.18 17.92
N PRO A 28 -38.92 7.46 17.72
CA PRO A 28 -37.53 7.87 17.84
C PRO A 28 -36.92 7.45 19.19
N ARG A 29 -35.71 6.90 19.16
CA ARG A 29 -35.00 6.44 20.36
C ARG A 29 -33.98 7.45 20.87
N THR A 30 -33.69 8.48 20.08
CA THR A 30 -32.77 9.56 20.42
C THR A 30 -33.36 10.88 19.95
N GLU A 31 -33.06 11.96 20.68
CA GLU A 31 -33.51 13.32 20.34
C GLU A 31 -33.03 13.76 18.94
N MET A 32 -31.84 13.30 18.54
CA MET A 32 -31.30 13.57 17.19
C MET A 32 -32.14 12.92 16.08
N ALA A 33 -32.67 11.72 16.31
CA ALA A 33 -33.50 11.03 15.31
C ALA A 33 -34.84 11.73 15.09
N GLU A 34 -35.38 12.41 16.12
CA GLU A 34 -36.64 13.15 16.05
C GLU A 34 -36.54 14.41 15.17
N HIS A 35 -35.35 15.02 15.12
CA HIS A 35 -35.11 16.27 14.38
C HIS A 35 -34.30 16.08 13.08
N THR A 36 -34.11 14.84 12.62
CA THR A 36 -33.32 14.58 11.41
C THR A 36 -34.09 15.03 10.16
N PRO A 37 -33.54 15.96 9.36
CA PRO A 37 -34.18 16.39 8.12
C PRO A 37 -34.07 15.32 7.03
N GLU A 38 -34.95 15.43 6.03
CA GLU A 38 -34.96 14.57 4.84
C GLU A 38 -33.64 14.66 4.05
N SER A 39 -33.34 13.60 3.28
CA SER A 39 -32.11 13.51 2.48
C SER A 39 -32.00 14.61 1.41
N VAL A 40 -30.77 15.06 1.14
CA VAL A 40 -30.50 16.04 0.08
C VAL A 40 -30.67 15.42 -1.31
N PRO A 41 -31.05 16.20 -2.35
CA PRO A 41 -31.31 15.68 -3.70
C PRO A 41 -30.15 14.86 -4.30
N THR A 42 -28.91 15.17 -3.93
CA THR A 42 -27.71 14.43 -4.38
C THR A 42 -27.71 12.96 -3.94
N MET A 43 -28.43 12.61 -2.86
CA MET A 43 -28.64 11.22 -2.43
C MET A 43 -29.95 10.63 -2.98
N THR A 44 -31.02 11.43 -3.05
CA THR A 44 -32.34 10.97 -3.51
C THR A 44 -32.36 10.61 -4.99
N TRP A 45 -31.68 11.38 -5.85
CA TRP A 45 -31.66 11.14 -7.30
C TRP A 45 -31.07 9.76 -7.67
N PRO A 46 -29.91 9.33 -7.13
CA PRO A 46 -29.42 7.97 -7.33
C PRO A 46 -30.42 6.89 -6.91
N LEU A 47 -31.11 7.05 -5.78
CA LEU A 47 -32.11 6.07 -5.30
C LEU A 47 -33.33 6.00 -6.22
N LEU A 48 -33.83 7.14 -6.68
CA LEU A 48 -34.92 7.22 -7.65
C LEU A 48 -34.53 6.64 -9.01
N LEU A 49 -33.28 6.79 -9.43
CA LEU A 49 -32.78 6.23 -10.68
C LEU A 49 -32.78 4.70 -10.65
N ILE A 50 -32.39 4.07 -9.53
CA ILE A 50 -32.32 2.61 -9.44
C ILE A 50 -33.68 1.94 -9.19
N ALA A 51 -34.66 2.66 -8.64
CA ALA A 51 -35.97 2.09 -8.28
C ALA A 51 -36.74 1.47 -9.47
N PRO A 52 -36.82 2.11 -10.66
CA PRO A 52 -37.41 1.48 -11.84
C PRO A 52 -36.74 0.16 -12.21
N PHE A 53 -35.41 0.07 -12.11
CA PHE A 53 -34.71 -1.19 -12.42
C PHE A 53 -35.10 -2.30 -11.45
N ALA A 54 -35.25 -2.00 -10.15
CA ALA A 54 -35.73 -3.00 -9.19
C ALA A 54 -37.15 -3.51 -9.49
N ILE A 55 -38.02 -2.65 -10.03
CA ILE A 55 -39.41 -2.99 -10.41
C ILE A 55 -39.45 -3.80 -11.71
N PHE A 56 -38.68 -3.38 -12.74
CA PHE A 56 -38.83 -3.88 -14.09
C PHE A 56 -37.85 -4.98 -14.49
N LEU A 57 -36.66 -5.07 -13.89
CA LEU A 57 -35.62 -6.02 -14.33
C LEU A 57 -36.07 -7.48 -14.20
N GLY A 58 -36.92 -7.80 -13.21
CA GLY A 58 -37.52 -9.12 -13.06
C GLY A 58 -38.39 -9.57 -14.24
N TRP A 59 -38.93 -8.63 -15.03
CA TRP A 59 -39.74 -8.93 -16.21
C TRP A 59 -38.93 -9.47 -17.39
N VAL A 60 -37.60 -9.26 -17.41
CA VAL A 60 -36.72 -9.74 -18.48
C VAL A 60 -36.68 -11.28 -18.53
N GLY A 61 -36.86 -11.93 -17.38
CA GLY A 61 -36.88 -13.38 -17.23
C GLY A 61 -38.28 -13.96 -16.95
N ILE A 62 -39.35 -13.23 -17.26
CA ILE A 62 -40.71 -13.66 -16.95
C ILE A 62 -41.11 -14.88 -17.81
N PRO A 63 -41.84 -15.86 -17.27
CA PRO A 63 -42.33 -16.98 -18.06
C PRO A 63 -43.19 -16.53 -19.25
N GLY A 64 -43.01 -17.17 -20.41
CA GLY A 64 -43.67 -16.77 -21.67
C GLY A 64 -45.20 -16.80 -21.66
N TRP A 65 -45.83 -17.51 -20.71
CA TRP A 65 -47.30 -17.52 -20.57
C TRP A 65 -47.89 -16.18 -20.09
N PHE A 66 -47.05 -15.23 -19.66
CA PHE A 66 -47.47 -13.84 -19.39
C PHE A 66 -47.58 -12.97 -20.66
N GLY A 67 -47.35 -13.54 -21.85
CA GLY A 67 -47.49 -12.82 -23.13
C GLY A 67 -46.31 -11.90 -23.48
N ILE A 68 -45.23 -11.96 -22.70
CA ILE A 68 -43.97 -11.25 -22.94
C ILE A 68 -42.90 -12.32 -23.24
N PRO A 69 -42.07 -12.14 -24.28
CA PRO A 69 -40.98 -13.08 -24.56
C PRO A 69 -40.06 -13.22 -23.34
N ASN A 70 -39.51 -14.41 -23.08
CA ASN A 70 -38.48 -14.59 -22.07
C ASN A 70 -37.10 -14.28 -22.68
N TRP A 71 -36.67 -13.02 -22.58
CA TRP A 71 -35.43 -12.55 -23.20
C TRP A 71 -34.20 -13.22 -22.58
N LEU A 72 -34.26 -13.52 -21.28
CA LEU A 72 -33.16 -14.15 -20.55
C LEU A 72 -32.94 -15.60 -21.01
N GLU A 73 -34.02 -16.37 -21.17
CA GLU A 73 -33.95 -17.75 -21.64
C GLU A 73 -33.39 -17.81 -23.07
N GLY A 74 -33.91 -17.00 -24.00
CA GLY A 74 -33.40 -16.98 -25.38
C GLY A 74 -31.94 -16.53 -25.51
N PHE A 75 -31.46 -15.64 -24.63
CA PHE A 75 -30.04 -15.25 -24.60
C PHE A 75 -29.14 -16.37 -24.06
N LEU A 76 -29.60 -17.10 -23.05
CA LEU A 76 -28.84 -18.16 -22.39
C LEU A 76 -28.88 -19.48 -23.16
N GLU A 77 -29.97 -19.79 -23.88
CA GLU A 77 -30.17 -21.02 -24.64
C GLU A 77 -29.00 -21.30 -25.59
N HIS A 78 -28.58 -20.30 -26.37
CA HIS A 78 -27.43 -20.42 -27.27
C HIS A 78 -26.12 -20.83 -26.55
N HIS A 79 -25.91 -20.33 -25.32
CA HIS A 79 -24.72 -20.66 -24.53
C HIS A 79 -24.85 -22.02 -23.83
N ILE A 80 -26.05 -22.39 -23.40
CA ILE A 80 -26.34 -23.68 -22.74
C ILE A 80 -26.19 -24.83 -23.73
N GLU A 81 -26.73 -24.67 -24.94
CA GLU A 81 -26.62 -25.64 -26.03
C GLU A 81 -25.17 -25.79 -26.49
N TYR A 82 -24.44 -24.68 -26.67
CA TYR A 82 -23.03 -24.69 -27.07
C TYR A 82 -22.14 -25.46 -26.08
N ASN A 83 -22.40 -25.33 -24.77
CA ASN A 83 -21.62 -25.99 -23.72
C ASN A 83 -22.15 -27.39 -23.34
N GLN A 84 -23.17 -27.91 -24.04
CA GLN A 84 -23.82 -29.21 -23.76
C GLN A 84 -24.32 -29.40 -22.32
N PHE A 85 -24.70 -28.31 -21.65
CA PHE A 85 -25.29 -28.40 -20.33
C PHE A 85 -26.70 -28.97 -20.43
N HIS A 86 -26.91 -30.17 -19.88
CA HIS A 86 -28.25 -30.74 -19.74
C HIS A 86 -28.93 -30.13 -18.51
N VAL A 87 -29.58 -28.99 -18.72
CA VAL A 87 -30.39 -28.36 -17.68
C VAL A 87 -31.77 -29.03 -17.71
N ALA A 88 -32.10 -29.81 -16.69
CA ALA A 88 -33.45 -30.33 -16.55
C ALA A 88 -34.41 -29.14 -16.42
N HIS A 89 -35.27 -28.90 -17.41
CA HIS A 89 -36.33 -27.89 -17.35
C HIS A 89 -37.36 -28.36 -16.31
N PRO A 90 -37.36 -27.79 -15.08
CA PRO A 90 -38.32 -28.22 -14.09
C PRO A 90 -39.68 -27.70 -14.56
N HIS A 91 -40.66 -28.58 -14.69
CA HIS A 91 -42.02 -28.16 -14.99
C HIS A 91 -42.48 -27.13 -13.95
N PHE A 92 -43.21 -26.11 -14.41
CA PHE A 92 -43.79 -25.11 -13.52
C PHE A 92 -44.57 -25.80 -12.40
N SER A 93 -44.12 -25.59 -11.16
CA SER A 93 -44.75 -26.18 -9.99
C SER A 93 -45.35 -25.09 -9.15
N PHE A 94 -46.65 -25.20 -8.91
CA PHE A 94 -47.37 -24.26 -8.07
C PHE A 94 -46.95 -24.36 -6.60
N VAL A 95 -46.50 -25.54 -6.16
CA VAL A 95 -46.14 -25.79 -4.76
C VAL A 95 -44.96 -24.89 -4.31
N PRO A 96 -43.78 -24.88 -4.98
CA PRO A 96 -42.71 -23.95 -4.64
C PRO A 96 -43.10 -22.48 -4.70
N LEU A 97 -43.90 -22.07 -5.69
CA LEU A 97 -44.33 -20.69 -5.85
C LEU A 97 -45.19 -20.24 -4.67
N SER A 98 -46.27 -20.97 -4.38
CA SER A 98 -47.21 -20.61 -3.33
C SER A 98 -46.57 -20.71 -1.95
N VAL A 99 -45.80 -21.78 -1.68
CA VAL A 99 -45.12 -21.94 -0.40
C VAL A 99 -44.10 -20.81 -0.20
N SER A 100 -43.29 -20.48 -1.21
CA SER A 100 -42.30 -19.40 -1.07
C SER A 100 -42.96 -18.04 -0.84
N LEU A 101 -44.08 -17.76 -1.53
CA LEU A 101 -44.84 -16.52 -1.35
C LEU A 101 -45.43 -16.44 0.07
N ILE A 102 -46.09 -17.50 0.54
CA ILE A 102 -46.67 -17.56 1.88
C ILE A 102 -45.60 -17.43 2.95
N VAL A 103 -44.46 -18.10 2.76
CA VAL A 103 -43.35 -18.08 3.72
C VAL A 103 -42.69 -16.70 3.78
N ALA A 104 -42.47 -16.04 2.64
CA ALA A 104 -41.94 -14.68 2.61
C ALA A 104 -42.91 -13.68 3.26
N LEU A 105 -44.20 -13.72 2.90
CA LEU A 105 -45.23 -12.87 3.52
C LEU A 105 -45.40 -13.18 5.02
N GLY A 106 -45.29 -14.45 5.41
CA GLY A 106 -45.30 -14.87 6.80
C GLY A 106 -44.12 -14.30 7.58
N GLY A 107 -42.92 -14.29 7.01
CA GLY A 107 -41.74 -13.66 7.60
C GLY A 107 -41.92 -12.16 7.81
N LEU A 108 -42.46 -11.45 6.81
CA LEU A 108 -42.83 -10.04 6.92
C LEU A 108 -43.89 -9.83 8.01
N ALA A 109 -44.97 -10.63 8.02
CA ALA A 109 -46.05 -10.50 8.98
C ALA A 109 -45.55 -10.71 10.42
N VAL A 110 -44.80 -11.78 10.69
CA VAL A 110 -44.21 -12.06 12.01
C VAL A 110 -43.24 -10.96 12.40
N GLY A 111 -42.39 -10.48 11.48
CA GLY A 111 -41.48 -9.36 11.72
C GLY A 111 -42.22 -8.08 12.10
N TYR A 112 -43.32 -7.76 11.41
CA TYR A 112 -44.15 -6.59 11.70
C TYR A 112 -44.89 -6.73 13.03
N MET A 113 -45.40 -7.92 13.36
CA MET A 113 -46.05 -8.16 14.66
C MET A 113 -45.08 -7.97 15.85
N ILE A 114 -43.81 -8.34 15.69
CA ILE A 114 -42.81 -8.24 16.76
C ILE A 114 -42.16 -6.85 16.83
N TYR A 115 -41.82 -6.25 15.68
CA TYR A 115 -41.01 -5.03 15.60
C TYR A 115 -41.71 -3.83 14.96
N GLY A 116 -42.97 -3.95 14.54
CA GLY A 116 -43.69 -2.90 13.82
C GLY A 116 -43.91 -1.62 14.63
N GLN A 117 -43.90 -1.69 15.96
CA GLN A 117 -43.94 -0.53 16.86
C GLN A 117 -42.54 -0.02 17.27
N GLY A 118 -41.48 -0.62 16.73
CA GLY A 118 -40.12 -0.46 17.21
C GLY A 118 -39.89 -1.06 18.60
N LEU A 119 -38.68 -0.89 19.12
CA LEU A 119 -38.32 -1.26 20.50
C LEU A 119 -37.97 0.00 21.29
N ARG A 120 -38.41 0.09 22.54
CA ARG A 120 -38.06 1.23 23.40
C ARG A 120 -36.60 1.18 23.80
N GLU A 121 -36.05 2.32 24.21
CA GLU A 121 -34.69 2.37 24.75
C GLU A 121 -34.59 1.45 26.00
N GLY A 122 -33.53 0.64 26.07
CA GLY A 122 -33.32 -0.33 27.15
C GLY A 122 -34.16 -1.62 27.07
N GLU A 123 -35.06 -1.75 26.10
CA GLU A 123 -35.88 -2.96 25.94
C GLU A 123 -35.04 -4.13 25.38
N VAL A 124 -35.15 -5.29 26.03
CA VAL A 124 -34.47 -6.52 25.59
C VAL A 124 -35.18 -7.09 24.37
N ASP A 125 -34.41 -7.33 23.31
CA ASP A 125 -34.91 -7.90 22.05
C ASP A 125 -35.77 -9.16 22.30
N PRO A 126 -37.04 -9.20 21.84
CA PRO A 126 -37.91 -10.35 21.98
C PRO A 126 -37.29 -11.66 21.45
N VAL A 127 -36.51 -11.58 20.37
CA VAL A 127 -35.82 -12.74 19.78
C VAL A 127 -34.70 -13.25 20.67
N ARG A 128 -34.07 -12.40 21.48
CA ARG A 128 -33.09 -12.83 22.48
C ARG A 128 -33.73 -13.72 23.54
N LYS A 129 -34.95 -13.39 23.98
CA LYS A 129 -35.70 -14.21 24.94
C LYS A 129 -36.07 -15.57 24.34
N LEU A 130 -36.43 -15.60 23.05
CA LEU A 130 -36.80 -16.83 22.34
C LEU A 130 -35.62 -17.77 22.09
N LEU A 131 -34.48 -17.23 21.61
CA LEU A 131 -33.31 -18.01 21.20
C LEU A 131 -32.38 -18.38 22.38
N GLY A 132 -32.46 -17.66 23.50
CA GLY A 132 -31.70 -17.96 24.71
C GLY A 132 -30.18 -18.01 24.44
N PRO A 133 -29.47 -19.11 24.82
CA PRO A 133 -28.01 -19.22 24.62
C PRO A 133 -27.56 -19.16 23.16
N ILE A 134 -28.39 -19.65 22.22
CA ILE A 134 -28.06 -19.66 20.78
C ILE A 134 -27.93 -18.22 20.25
N TRP A 135 -28.71 -17.29 20.82
CA TRP A 135 -28.63 -15.87 20.48
C TRP A 135 -27.20 -15.34 20.63
N VAL A 136 -26.45 -15.78 21.65
CA VAL A 136 -25.07 -15.32 21.89
C VAL A 136 -24.16 -15.66 20.71
N VAL A 137 -24.32 -16.85 20.13
CA VAL A 137 -23.54 -17.28 18.96
C VAL A 137 -23.86 -16.41 17.73
N PHE A 138 -25.14 -16.18 17.45
CA PHE A 138 -25.55 -15.35 16.32
C PHE A 138 -25.20 -13.87 16.53
N HIS A 139 -25.33 -13.37 17.76
CA HIS A 139 -24.97 -12.00 18.13
C HIS A 139 -23.47 -11.75 17.96
N ASN A 140 -22.64 -12.73 18.32
CA ASN A 140 -21.19 -12.69 18.13
C ASN A 140 -20.77 -13.15 16.73
N LYS A 141 -21.64 -13.05 15.70
CA LYS A 141 -21.32 -13.34 14.30
C LYS A 141 -20.66 -14.71 14.09
N TYR A 142 -21.10 -15.72 14.83
CA TYR A 142 -20.54 -17.09 14.82
C TYR A 142 -19.06 -17.18 15.25
N TYR A 143 -18.52 -16.16 15.92
CA TYR A 143 -17.12 -16.07 16.33
C TYR A 143 -16.10 -16.15 15.18
N ILE A 144 -16.53 -15.88 13.94
CA ILE A 144 -15.66 -15.94 12.76
C ILE A 144 -14.61 -14.82 12.80
N ASP A 145 -15.00 -13.63 13.25
CA ASP A 145 -14.09 -12.48 13.36
C ASP A 145 -13.00 -12.74 14.39
N GLU A 146 -13.36 -13.27 15.56
CA GLU A 146 -12.44 -13.65 16.63
C GLU A 146 -11.49 -14.77 16.17
N LEU A 147 -12.04 -15.79 15.51
CA LEU A 147 -11.23 -16.85 14.93
C LEU A 147 -10.20 -16.26 13.96
N TYR A 148 -10.62 -15.39 13.04
CA TYR A 148 -9.73 -14.75 12.06
C TYR A 148 -8.66 -13.86 12.73
N GLN A 149 -9.07 -13.08 13.74
CA GLN A 149 -8.20 -12.20 14.52
C GLN A 149 -7.10 -12.98 15.25
N TYR A 150 -7.47 -14.07 15.93
CA TYR A 150 -6.54 -14.85 16.75
C TYR A 150 -5.74 -15.89 15.99
N THR A 151 -6.15 -16.25 14.76
CA THR A 151 -5.43 -17.21 13.93
C THR A 151 -4.67 -16.50 12.81
N ILE A 152 -5.37 -16.07 11.77
CA ILE A 152 -4.77 -15.55 10.54
C ILE A 152 -4.05 -14.24 10.79
N ILE A 153 -4.70 -13.28 11.46
CA ILE A 153 -4.08 -11.98 11.74
C ILE A 153 -2.90 -12.13 12.71
N ALA A 154 -3.09 -12.84 13.82
CA ALA A 154 -2.01 -13.07 14.79
C ALA A 154 -0.79 -13.77 14.15
N PHE A 155 -1.01 -14.79 13.33
CA PHE A 155 0.06 -15.45 12.58
C PHE A 155 0.75 -14.51 11.59
N THR A 156 -0.02 -13.69 10.87
CA THR A 156 0.53 -12.74 9.90
C THR A 156 1.39 -11.69 10.61
N LEU A 157 0.92 -11.15 11.74
CA LEU A 157 1.69 -10.20 12.56
C LEU A 157 2.96 -10.84 13.13
N LEU A 158 2.92 -12.12 13.52
CA LEU A 158 4.10 -12.87 13.92
C LEU A 158 5.13 -12.92 12.77
N LEU A 159 4.70 -13.29 11.56
CA LEU A 159 5.59 -13.31 10.39
C LEU A 159 6.15 -11.92 10.07
N THR A 160 5.33 -10.87 10.10
CA THR A 160 5.78 -9.49 9.90
C THR A 160 6.86 -9.10 10.90
N ASN A 161 6.68 -9.43 12.17
CA ASN A 161 7.67 -9.15 13.20
C ASN A 161 8.97 -9.94 12.99
N LEU A 162 8.90 -11.20 12.56
CA LEU A 162 10.09 -12.00 12.23
C LEU A 162 10.85 -11.40 11.05
N LEU A 163 10.15 -10.99 9.98
CA LEU A 163 10.77 -10.35 8.82
C LEU A 163 11.40 -9.01 9.20
N TYR A 164 10.73 -8.20 10.01
CA TYR A 164 11.27 -6.94 10.52
C TYR A 164 12.54 -7.13 11.37
N LEU A 165 12.61 -8.20 12.17
CA LEU A 165 13.82 -8.53 12.92
C LEU A 165 14.98 -8.83 11.97
N VAL A 166 14.76 -9.63 10.92
CA VAL A 166 15.80 -9.97 9.94
C VAL A 166 16.26 -8.73 9.17
N ASP A 167 15.32 -7.95 8.65
CA ASP A 167 15.61 -6.78 7.81
C ASP A 167 16.26 -5.65 8.62
N ALA A 168 15.51 -5.06 9.55
CA ALA A 168 15.91 -3.82 10.21
C ALA A 168 16.87 -3.99 11.39
N LYS A 169 16.89 -5.16 12.05
CA LYS A 169 17.65 -5.32 13.31
C LYS A 169 18.86 -6.22 13.21
N TRP A 170 18.77 -7.34 12.50
CA TRP A 170 19.78 -8.39 12.61
C TRP A 170 20.66 -8.55 11.36
N VAL A 171 20.11 -8.38 10.16
CA VAL A 171 20.82 -8.73 8.93
C VAL A 171 21.00 -7.53 8.02
N ILE A 172 19.93 -7.02 7.41
CA ILE A 172 20.07 -6.11 6.26
C ILE A 172 20.62 -4.75 6.71
N ASP A 173 19.92 -4.06 7.61
CA ASP A 173 20.33 -2.73 8.08
C ASP A 173 21.71 -2.72 8.76
N PRO A 174 22.07 -3.66 9.66
CA PRO A 174 23.41 -3.70 10.24
C PRO A 174 24.52 -3.87 9.19
N ILE A 175 24.30 -4.72 8.17
CA ILE A 175 25.27 -4.94 7.10
C ILE A 175 25.42 -3.67 6.26
N VAL A 176 24.31 -3.07 5.82
CA VAL A 176 24.33 -1.84 5.01
C VAL A 176 25.01 -0.70 5.78
N ASN A 177 24.68 -0.53 7.06
CA ASN A 177 25.33 0.47 7.92
C ASN A 177 26.81 0.16 8.19
N ALA A 178 27.21 -1.10 8.27
CA ALA A 178 28.62 -1.49 8.41
C ALA A 178 29.41 -1.15 7.13
N VAL A 179 28.87 -1.46 5.96
CA VAL A 179 29.47 -1.11 4.66
C VAL A 179 29.59 0.41 4.51
N GLY A 180 28.53 1.16 4.86
CA GLY A 180 28.55 2.62 4.84
C GLY A 180 29.63 3.21 5.77
N ARG A 181 29.69 2.74 7.02
CA ARG A 181 30.74 3.17 7.98
C ARG A 181 32.14 2.83 7.51
N PHE A 182 32.33 1.66 6.90
CA PHE A 182 33.61 1.26 6.34
C PHE A 182 34.04 2.17 5.16
N GLY A 183 33.10 2.53 4.29
CA GLY A 183 33.36 3.50 3.22
C GLY A 183 33.78 4.87 3.75
N VAL A 184 33.09 5.38 4.77
CA VAL A 184 33.47 6.65 5.43
C VAL A 184 34.86 6.54 6.07
N TRP A 185 35.16 5.42 6.74
CA TRP A 185 36.48 5.20 7.32
C TRP A 185 37.59 5.20 6.26
N LEU A 186 37.40 4.53 5.11
CA LEU A 186 38.36 4.56 4.00
C LEU A 186 38.57 5.97 3.45
N ALA A 187 37.50 6.76 3.33
CA ALA A 187 37.59 8.15 2.89
C ALA A 187 38.44 9.00 3.86
N HIS A 188 38.28 8.81 5.17
CA HIS A 188 39.12 9.47 6.17
C HIS A 188 40.60 9.06 6.05
N VAL A 189 40.89 7.77 5.87
CA VAL A 189 42.27 7.29 5.65
C VAL A 189 42.88 7.91 4.40
N GLY A 190 42.11 7.96 3.30
CA GLY A 190 42.54 8.60 2.06
C GLY A 190 42.82 10.09 2.25
N ALA A 191 41.96 10.81 2.98
CA ALA A 191 42.12 12.23 3.26
C ALA A 191 43.37 12.53 4.11
N GLU A 192 43.67 11.69 5.10
CA GLU A 192 44.89 11.83 5.91
C GLU A 192 46.15 11.51 5.09
N PHE A 193 46.10 10.50 4.23
CA PHE A 193 47.19 10.19 3.30
C PHE A 193 47.48 11.37 2.36
N ASP A 194 46.44 11.97 1.78
CA ASP A 194 46.55 13.12 0.88
C ASP A 194 47.21 14.32 1.59
N ARG A 195 46.72 14.68 2.78
CA ARG A 195 47.27 15.79 3.58
C ARG A 195 48.72 15.56 4.03
N LEU A 196 49.07 14.34 4.42
CA LEU A 196 50.40 14.07 4.96
C LEU A 196 51.43 13.87 3.84
N ILE A 197 51.09 13.06 2.84
CA ILE A 197 52.04 12.59 1.82
C ILE A 197 51.94 13.45 0.58
N VAL A 198 50.75 13.61 -0.01
CA VAL A 198 50.61 14.33 -1.29
C VAL A 198 50.93 15.81 -1.09
N ASP A 199 50.23 16.47 -0.17
CA ASP A 199 50.48 17.87 0.17
C ASP A 199 51.89 18.06 0.75
N GLY A 200 52.37 17.13 1.58
CA GLY A 200 53.71 17.16 2.13
C GLY A 200 54.81 17.15 1.06
N LEU A 201 54.66 16.28 0.05
CA LEU A 201 55.58 16.20 -1.08
C LEU A 201 55.53 17.46 -1.94
N VAL A 202 54.33 17.94 -2.28
CA VAL A 202 54.15 19.16 -3.09
C VAL A 202 54.74 20.38 -2.39
N ASN A 203 54.45 20.56 -1.10
CA ASN A 203 55.00 21.63 -0.29
C ASN A 203 56.51 21.51 -0.12
N GLY A 204 57.05 20.29 -0.03
CA GLY A 204 58.49 20.02 -0.02
C GLY A 204 59.18 20.50 -1.30
N VAL A 205 58.61 20.19 -2.47
CA VAL A 205 59.13 20.67 -3.77
C VAL A 205 59.08 22.20 -3.84
N ALA A 206 57.99 22.80 -3.37
CA ALA A 206 57.87 24.26 -3.31
C ALA A 206 58.93 24.88 -2.39
N ALA A 207 59.16 24.28 -1.22
CA ALA A 207 60.16 24.74 -0.25
C ALA A 207 61.59 24.68 -0.83
N VAL A 208 61.95 23.57 -1.49
CA VAL A 208 63.25 23.42 -2.15
C VAL A 208 63.42 24.46 -3.25
N THR A 209 62.41 24.64 -4.10
CA THR A 209 62.43 25.65 -5.17
C THR A 209 62.63 27.06 -4.62
N ASN A 210 61.89 27.44 -3.56
CA ASN A 210 62.01 28.74 -2.91
C ASN A 210 63.39 28.94 -2.27
N MET A 211 63.97 27.89 -1.66
CA MET A 211 65.31 27.92 -1.09
C MET A 211 66.36 28.21 -2.18
N PHE A 212 66.32 27.49 -3.30
CA PHE A 212 67.21 27.74 -4.44
C PHE A 212 67.05 29.15 -5.02
N GLY A 213 65.79 29.62 -5.17
CA GLY A 213 65.51 30.99 -5.61
C GLY A 213 66.08 32.04 -4.66
N GLY A 214 65.97 31.82 -3.35
CA GLY A 214 66.56 32.69 -2.32
C GLY A 214 68.09 32.73 -2.38
N TRP A 215 68.73 31.58 -2.59
CA TRP A 215 70.18 31.48 -2.75
C TRP A 215 70.66 32.23 -4.00
N LEU A 216 70.00 32.00 -5.15
CA LEU A 216 70.32 32.68 -6.42
C LEU A 216 70.12 34.20 -6.33
N ARG A 217 69.07 34.64 -5.63
CA ARG A 217 68.80 36.07 -5.40
C ARG A 217 69.91 36.74 -4.59
N ASN A 218 70.47 36.05 -3.60
CA ASN A 218 71.56 36.60 -2.79
C ASN A 218 72.89 36.70 -3.55
N THR A 219 73.08 35.91 -4.61
CA THR A 219 74.24 36.04 -5.51
C THR A 219 74.19 37.33 -6.34
N GLN A 220 73.01 37.96 -6.47
CA GLN A 220 72.84 39.24 -7.15
C GLN A 220 72.92 40.40 -6.14
N ASP A 221 74.14 40.83 -5.82
CA ASP A 221 74.44 41.87 -4.82
C ASP A 221 74.46 43.30 -5.37
N GLY A 222 74.14 43.47 -6.67
CA GLY A 222 73.96 44.76 -7.33
C GLY A 222 75.26 45.52 -7.64
N LYS A 223 76.42 44.96 -7.32
CA LYS A 223 77.72 45.58 -7.58
C LYS A 223 78.22 45.27 -8.99
N VAL A 224 78.21 46.26 -9.88
CA VAL A 224 78.64 46.12 -11.30
C VAL A 224 80.01 45.45 -11.47
N GLN A 225 80.93 45.72 -10.54
CA GLN A 225 82.29 45.14 -10.52
C GLN A 225 82.29 43.61 -10.41
N VAL A 226 81.39 43.05 -9.58
CA VAL A 226 81.27 41.60 -9.37
C VAL A 226 80.76 40.93 -10.65
N TYR A 227 79.78 41.53 -11.33
CA TYR A 227 79.29 41.03 -12.62
C TYR A 227 80.36 41.02 -13.71
N LEU A 228 81.15 42.10 -13.84
CA LEU A 228 82.25 42.16 -14.80
C LEU A 228 83.31 41.09 -14.51
N MET A 229 83.63 40.85 -13.24
CA MET A 229 84.54 39.80 -12.82
C MET A 229 84.00 38.40 -13.18
N VAL A 230 82.72 38.14 -12.92
CA VAL A 230 82.07 36.87 -13.30
C VAL A 230 82.13 36.65 -14.80
N VAL A 231 81.85 37.67 -15.63
CA VAL A 231 81.96 37.58 -17.10
C VAL A 231 83.38 37.27 -17.53
N ALA A 232 84.38 37.97 -16.98
CA ALA A 232 85.79 37.75 -17.32
C ALA A 232 86.26 36.34 -16.95
N VAL A 233 85.94 35.86 -15.75
CA VAL A 233 86.24 34.49 -15.31
C VAL A 233 85.51 33.46 -16.17
N SER A 234 84.23 33.68 -16.47
CA SER A 234 83.44 32.79 -17.33
C SER A 234 84.04 32.68 -18.74
N MET A 235 84.46 33.80 -19.34
CA MET A 235 85.15 33.82 -20.62
C MET A 235 86.49 33.10 -20.56
N MET A 236 87.28 33.32 -19.50
CA MET A 236 88.56 32.62 -19.30
C MET A 236 88.37 31.11 -19.21
N VAL A 237 87.43 30.66 -18.37
CA VAL A 237 87.09 29.23 -18.21
C VAL A 237 86.58 28.64 -19.52
N TRP A 238 85.69 29.33 -20.23
CA TRP A 238 85.19 28.87 -21.53
C TRP A 238 86.32 28.73 -22.57
N LEU A 239 87.22 29.70 -22.65
CA LEU A 239 88.39 29.65 -23.52
C LEU A 239 89.33 28.51 -23.14
N LEU A 240 89.58 28.29 -21.85
CA LEU A 240 90.38 27.17 -21.36
C LEU A 240 89.74 25.83 -21.69
N LEU A 241 88.45 25.64 -21.42
CA LEU A 241 87.72 24.42 -21.76
C LEU A 241 87.71 24.16 -23.28
N ARG A 242 87.70 25.21 -24.09
CA ARG A 242 87.77 25.10 -25.55
C ARG A 242 89.19 24.86 -26.08
N ALA A 243 90.21 25.38 -25.39
CA ALA A 243 91.62 25.16 -25.73
C ALA A 243 92.17 23.84 -25.17
N MET A 244 91.60 23.31 -24.09
CA MET A 244 92.03 22.08 -23.43
C MET A 244 92.07 20.87 -24.38
N PRO A 245 91.09 20.61 -25.26
CA PRO A 245 91.19 19.53 -26.26
C PRO A 245 92.37 19.72 -27.22
N ILE A 246 92.67 20.97 -27.61
CA ILE A 246 93.77 21.30 -28.52
C ILE A 246 95.13 21.12 -27.82
N LEU A 247 95.22 21.51 -26.54
CA LEU A 247 96.42 21.34 -25.72
C LEU A 247 96.68 19.87 -25.37
N LEU A 248 95.63 19.08 -25.13
CA LEU A 248 95.73 17.63 -24.88
C LEU A 248 96.08 16.82 -26.13
N THR A 249 95.89 17.37 -27.33
CA THR A 249 96.39 16.76 -28.60
C THR A 249 97.83 17.12 -28.94
N LEU A 250 98.46 18.02 -28.17
CA LEU A 250 99.85 18.49 -28.37
C LEU A 250 100.85 17.87 -27.37
N VAL A 251 100.38 16.97 -26.50
CA VAL A 251 101.18 16.09 -25.62
C VAL A 251 100.97 14.65 -26.08
#